data_AF-A0AAU9JF35-F1
#
_entry.id   AF-A0AAU9JF35-F1
#
_cell.length_a   1.000
_cell.length_b   1.000
_cell.length_c   1.000
_cell.angle_alpha   90.00
_cell.angle_beta   90.00
_cell.angle_gamma   90.00
#
_symmetry.space_group_name_H-M   'P 1'
#
loop_
_entity.id
_entity.type
_entity.pdbx_description
1 polymer ?
#
loop_
_entity_poly.entity_id
_entity_poly.type
_entity_poly.pdbx_seq_one_letter_code
_entity_poly.pdbx_strand_id
1 'polypeptide(L)'
;MFKLGWFADPVVFGKYPDEMHNLITGDRLPSFTSEQSKLLKGSYDFLGVNYYTSNYAKYTGVIGSNFYNDGRYTTGAYNATGHLIGPFGQSSWLNVYPQGFRDLLNHVNDRYNHPIIYILENGVSCPNENTAEDAINDSFRMDYLYGHVMKLAEAVRFDKVNIRGYFHWSLLDNFEWADGFSSRYGLTYVNFDQNLTRTIKKSGYLYRNIIDAFDEMKIEDVLELSVDDLMTQDDYDENDDYDDYDDYDDFDEDSAFADEDEDE
;
A
#
# COMPACT_ATOMS: atom_id res chain seq x y z
N MET A 1 -11.02 13.95 -6.58
CA MET A 1 -12.48 13.76 -6.74
C MET A 1 -12.84 12.43 -7.42
N PHE A 2 -12.48 12.19 -8.69
CA PHE A 2 -12.88 10.99 -9.46
C PHE A 2 -12.26 9.63 -9.02
N LYS A 3 -11.51 9.59 -7.91
CA LYS A 3 -10.98 8.35 -7.31
C LYS A 3 -11.56 8.18 -5.91
N LEU A 4 -11.00 8.88 -4.92
CA LEU A 4 -11.46 8.85 -3.53
C LEU A 4 -12.89 9.36 -3.36
N GLY A 5 -13.17 10.58 -3.82
CA GLY A 5 -14.46 11.26 -3.63
C GLY A 5 -15.64 10.52 -4.26
N TRP A 6 -15.41 9.73 -5.32
CA TRP A 6 -16.47 8.92 -5.93
C TRP A 6 -17.14 7.99 -4.90
N PHE A 7 -16.36 7.41 -3.99
CA PHE A 7 -16.88 6.48 -2.98
C PHE A 7 -17.02 7.13 -1.61
N ALA A 8 -16.13 8.04 -1.25
CA ALA A 8 -16.15 8.72 0.05
C ALA A 8 -17.29 9.75 0.16
N ASP A 9 -17.56 10.56 -0.86
CA ASP A 9 -18.65 11.55 -0.78
C ASP A 9 -20.03 10.90 -0.58
N PRO A 10 -20.39 9.78 -1.24
CA PRO A 10 -21.65 9.10 -0.97
C PRO A 10 -21.82 8.66 0.48
N VAL A 11 -20.79 8.07 1.10
CA VAL A 11 -20.91 7.60 2.48
C VAL A 11 -20.85 8.74 3.51
N VAL A 12 -20.20 9.87 3.18
CA VAL A 12 -20.10 11.02 4.11
C VAL A 12 -21.28 11.99 3.93
N PHE A 13 -21.66 12.29 2.70
CA PHE A 13 -22.62 13.33 2.35
C PHE A 13 -23.94 12.80 1.77
N GLY A 14 -24.01 11.52 1.39
CA GLY A 14 -25.18 10.91 0.76
C GLY A 14 -25.32 11.21 -0.72
N LYS A 15 -24.29 11.75 -1.38
CA LYS A 15 -24.29 12.10 -2.80
C LYS A 15 -22.91 11.95 -3.43
N TYR A 16 -22.84 11.83 -4.75
CA TYR A 16 -21.57 11.91 -5.47
C TYR A 16 -20.98 13.33 -5.41
N PRO A 17 -19.67 13.50 -5.70
CA PRO A 17 -19.06 14.82 -5.85
C PRO A 17 -19.77 15.64 -6.93
N ASP A 18 -19.96 16.94 -6.67
CA ASP A 18 -20.65 17.84 -7.59
C ASP A 18 -19.91 17.91 -8.95
N GLU A 19 -18.58 17.81 -8.96
CA GLU A 19 -17.78 17.76 -10.18
C GLU A 19 -18.09 16.52 -11.04
N MET A 20 -18.39 15.37 -10.42
CA MET A 20 -18.75 14.16 -11.18
C MET A 20 -20.10 14.34 -11.87
N HIS A 21 -21.10 14.88 -11.16
CA HIS A 21 -22.39 15.20 -11.75
C HIS A 21 -22.29 16.24 -12.88
N ASN A 22 -21.39 17.22 -12.75
CA ASN A 22 -21.24 18.29 -13.74
C ASN A 22 -20.46 17.84 -15.00
N LEU A 23 -19.52 16.91 -14.86
CA LEU A 23 -18.63 16.52 -15.97
C LEU A 23 -19.08 15.25 -16.69
N ILE A 24 -19.74 14.32 -16.00
CA ILE A 24 -20.26 13.08 -16.57
C ILE A 24 -21.57 13.38 -17.30
N THR A 25 -21.62 12.97 -18.56
CA THR A 25 -22.74 13.25 -19.47
C THR A 25 -23.61 12.00 -19.68
N GLY A 26 -24.90 12.24 -19.92
CA GLY A 26 -25.90 11.19 -20.10
C GLY A 26 -26.19 10.42 -18.80
N ASP A 27 -26.71 9.21 -18.93
CA ASP A 27 -27.18 8.39 -17.80
C ASP A 27 -26.08 7.48 -17.19
N ARG A 28 -24.80 7.81 -17.44
CA ARG A 28 -23.66 6.98 -17.01
C ARG A 28 -23.39 7.05 -15.51
N LEU A 29 -23.73 8.18 -14.87
CA LEU A 29 -23.71 8.32 -13.42
C LEU A 29 -25.17 8.35 -12.93
N PRO A 30 -25.68 7.27 -12.33
CA PRO A 30 -27.03 7.27 -11.78
C PRO A 30 -27.15 8.28 -10.65
N SER A 31 -28.36 8.75 -10.38
CA SER A 31 -28.64 9.55 -9.17
C SER A 31 -29.20 8.65 -8.08
N PHE A 32 -28.78 8.88 -6.84
CA PHE A 32 -29.39 8.21 -5.70
C PHE A 32 -30.83 8.70 -5.49
N THR A 33 -31.74 7.78 -5.19
CA THR A 33 -33.03 8.16 -4.62
C THR A 33 -32.83 8.78 -3.23
N SER A 34 -33.82 9.52 -2.72
CA SER A 34 -33.74 10.07 -1.37
C SER A 34 -33.61 8.98 -0.29
N GLU A 35 -34.11 7.77 -0.54
CA GLU A 35 -33.96 6.63 0.35
C GLU A 35 -32.53 6.08 0.33
N GLN A 36 -31.97 5.85 -0.86
CA GLN A 36 -30.57 5.41 -1.01
C GLN A 36 -29.57 6.41 -0.43
N SER A 37 -29.79 7.70 -0.66
CA SER A 37 -28.96 8.77 -0.10
C SER A 37 -28.93 8.74 1.44
N LYS A 38 -30.07 8.48 2.07
CA LYS A 38 -30.18 8.33 3.53
C LYS A 38 -29.48 7.07 4.04
N LEU A 39 -29.54 5.97 3.28
CA LEU A 39 -28.86 4.72 3.65
C LEU A 39 -27.33 4.85 3.58
N LEU A 40 -26.81 5.62 2.63
CA LEU A 40 -25.38 5.82 2.45
C LEU A 40 -24.81 6.84 3.45
N LYS A 41 -25.52 7.95 3.69
CA LYS A 41 -25.00 9.03 4.53
C LYS A 41 -24.76 8.54 5.98
N GLY A 42 -23.50 8.56 6.39
CA GLY A 42 -23.05 8.09 7.70
C GLY A 42 -22.92 6.56 7.78
N SER A 43 -22.90 5.84 6.66
CA SER A 43 -22.78 4.36 6.65
C SER A 43 -21.34 3.86 6.85
N TYR A 44 -20.56 4.56 7.64
CA TYR A 44 -19.16 4.25 7.92
C TYR A 44 -18.79 4.68 9.35
N ASP A 45 -17.98 3.87 10.03
CA ASP A 45 -17.43 4.22 11.35
C ASP A 45 -16.03 4.84 11.25
N PHE A 46 -15.30 4.51 10.17
CA PHE A 46 -13.98 5.02 9.83
C PHE A 46 -13.78 5.02 8.31
N LEU A 47 -12.81 5.80 7.83
CA LEU A 47 -12.39 5.75 6.43
C LEU A 47 -11.13 4.88 6.29
N GLY A 48 -11.22 3.85 5.46
CA GLY A 48 -10.07 3.09 5.00
C GLY A 48 -9.39 3.81 3.83
N VAL A 49 -8.07 3.97 3.90
CA VAL A 49 -7.27 4.59 2.84
C VAL A 49 -6.17 3.63 2.40
N ASN A 50 -6.12 3.35 1.11
CA ASN A 50 -4.98 2.72 0.46
C ASN A 50 -4.20 3.81 -0.26
N TYR A 51 -2.91 3.95 0.03
CA TYR A 51 -2.03 4.90 -0.63
C TYR A 51 -0.76 4.23 -1.10
N TYR A 52 -0.41 4.47 -2.37
CA TYR A 52 0.79 3.91 -2.98
C TYR A 52 1.66 4.96 -3.68
N THR A 53 1.03 5.95 -4.31
CA THR A 53 1.71 6.90 -5.21
C THR A 53 0.94 8.21 -5.31
N SER A 54 1.66 9.25 -5.74
CA SER A 54 1.07 10.47 -6.29
C SER A 54 1.47 10.65 -7.76
N ASN A 55 0.75 11.52 -8.47
CA ASN A 55 1.03 11.85 -9.87
C ASN A 55 0.76 13.33 -10.11
N TYR A 56 1.45 13.92 -11.09
CA TYR A 56 1.01 15.20 -11.65
C TYR A 56 -0.28 15.01 -12.44
N ALA A 57 -1.13 16.04 -12.44
CA ALA A 57 -2.35 16.08 -13.23
C ALA A 57 -2.29 17.19 -14.27
N LYS A 58 -2.75 16.91 -15.49
CA LYS A 58 -2.86 17.87 -16.59
C LYS A 58 -4.30 17.90 -17.09
N TYR A 59 -4.91 19.08 -17.06
CA TYR A 59 -6.22 19.29 -17.66
C TYR A 59 -6.15 19.06 -19.17
N THR A 60 -7.10 18.30 -19.70
CA THR A 60 -7.19 17.98 -21.14
C THR A 60 -8.29 18.75 -21.83
N GLY A 61 -9.35 19.13 -21.10
CA GLY A 61 -10.56 19.74 -21.66
C GLY A 61 -11.38 18.82 -22.57
N VAL A 62 -10.97 17.57 -22.74
CA VAL A 62 -11.68 16.58 -23.54
C VAL A 62 -12.88 16.08 -22.74
N ILE A 63 -14.07 16.10 -23.34
CA ILE A 63 -15.27 15.52 -22.73
C ILE A 63 -15.07 14.02 -22.60
N GLY A 64 -15.16 13.51 -21.37
CA GLY A 64 -15.03 12.10 -21.10
C GLY A 64 -16.22 11.29 -21.60
N SER A 65 -15.92 10.03 -21.93
CA SER A 65 -16.88 9.01 -22.35
C SER A 65 -16.82 7.77 -21.45
N ASN A 66 -15.84 7.70 -20.55
CA ASN A 66 -15.65 6.60 -19.61
C ASN A 66 -14.93 7.07 -18.36
N PHE A 67 -14.84 6.18 -17.37
CA PHE A 67 -14.20 6.44 -16.09
C PHE A 67 -12.80 7.07 -16.18
N TYR A 68 -11.98 6.67 -17.17
CA TYR A 68 -10.60 7.14 -17.30
C TYR A 68 -10.48 8.60 -17.73
N ASN A 69 -11.49 9.17 -18.41
CA ASN A 69 -11.42 10.51 -18.98
C ASN A 69 -12.56 11.44 -18.54
N ASP A 70 -13.53 10.96 -17.75
CA ASP A 70 -14.63 11.78 -17.21
C ASP A 70 -14.15 12.97 -16.36
N GLY A 71 -13.03 12.82 -15.65
CA GLY A 71 -12.41 13.90 -14.90
C GLY A 71 -11.78 15.00 -15.76
N ARG A 72 -11.68 14.80 -17.08
CA ARG A 72 -11.05 15.73 -18.05
C ARG A 72 -9.60 16.10 -17.70
N TYR A 73 -8.88 15.16 -17.10
CA TYR A 73 -7.46 15.26 -16.83
C TYR A 73 -6.76 13.95 -17.22
N THR A 74 -5.46 14.05 -17.52
CA THR A 74 -4.55 12.90 -17.48
C THR A 74 -3.63 13.03 -16.29
N THR A 75 -3.08 11.91 -15.84
CA THR A 75 -2.04 11.88 -14.82
C THR A 75 -0.76 11.28 -15.36
N GLY A 76 0.37 11.68 -14.77
CA GLY A 76 1.65 11.05 -15.06
C GLY A 76 2.73 11.43 -14.06
N ALA A 77 3.85 10.74 -14.17
CA ALA A 77 4.99 10.91 -13.27
C ALA A 77 5.77 12.21 -13.53
N TYR A 78 5.67 12.79 -14.73
CA TYR A 78 6.41 13.98 -15.14
C TYR A 78 5.53 15.23 -15.14
N ASN A 79 6.08 16.33 -14.62
CA ASN A 79 5.43 17.64 -14.73
C ASN A 79 5.65 18.27 -16.13
N ALA A 80 5.15 19.49 -16.32
CA ALA A 80 5.26 20.22 -17.59
C ALA A 80 6.70 20.53 -18.04
N THR A 81 7.68 20.51 -17.13
CA THR A 81 9.10 20.72 -17.43
C THR A 81 9.91 19.42 -17.52
N GLY A 82 9.25 18.26 -17.44
CA GLY A 82 9.91 16.95 -17.48
C GLY A 82 10.54 16.53 -16.15
N HIS A 83 10.23 17.18 -15.03
CA HIS A 83 10.67 16.73 -13.71
C HIS A 83 9.79 15.57 -13.24
N LEU A 84 10.44 14.45 -12.91
CA LEU A 84 9.83 13.27 -12.30
C LEU A 84 9.36 13.56 -10.86
N ILE A 85 8.20 13.04 -10.46
CA ILE A 85 7.65 13.24 -9.11
C ILE A 85 8.47 12.50 -8.03
N GLY A 86 9.01 11.35 -8.37
CA GLY A 86 9.79 10.47 -7.51
C GLY A 86 10.20 9.20 -8.26
N PRO A 87 11.11 8.39 -7.71
CA PRO A 87 11.57 7.18 -8.39
C PRO A 87 10.43 6.19 -8.63
N PHE A 88 10.53 5.42 -9.71
CA PHE A 88 9.57 4.37 -10.02
C PHE A 88 9.85 3.12 -9.19
N GLY A 89 8.79 2.46 -8.72
CA GLY A 89 8.87 1.05 -8.33
C GLY A 89 8.96 0.14 -9.56
N GLN A 90 8.92 -1.18 -9.33
CA GLN A 90 8.83 -2.16 -10.42
C GLN A 90 7.50 -2.02 -11.17
N SER A 91 6.41 -1.78 -10.45
CA SER A 91 5.11 -1.48 -11.05
C SER A 91 5.14 -0.08 -11.67
N SER A 92 5.05 -0.01 -13.00
CA SER A 92 5.19 1.24 -13.78
C SER A 92 4.24 2.39 -13.40
N TRP A 93 3.13 2.10 -12.71
CA TRP A 93 2.18 3.09 -12.23
C TRP A 93 2.56 3.72 -10.88
N LEU A 94 3.51 3.14 -10.16
CA LEU A 94 3.87 3.52 -8.79
C LEU A 94 5.15 4.35 -8.78
N ASN A 95 5.02 5.59 -8.27
CA ASN A 95 6.13 6.50 -8.01
C ASN A 95 6.22 6.75 -6.50
N VAL A 96 7.43 6.65 -5.95
CA VAL A 96 7.69 6.88 -4.53
C VAL A 96 7.55 8.36 -4.22
N TYR A 97 6.49 8.74 -3.50
CA TYR A 97 6.26 10.13 -3.12
C TYR A 97 5.60 10.23 -1.73
N PRO A 98 6.41 10.17 -0.65
CA PRO A 98 5.90 10.20 0.72
C PRO A 98 5.13 11.47 1.07
N GLN A 99 5.53 12.63 0.55
CA GLN A 99 4.85 13.89 0.85
C GLN A 99 3.38 13.86 0.41
N GLY A 100 3.09 13.26 -0.75
CA GLY A 100 1.72 13.11 -1.22
C GLY A 100 0.85 12.23 -0.33
N PHE A 101 1.45 11.36 0.48
CA PHE A 101 0.72 10.58 1.47
C PHE A 101 0.17 11.50 2.56
N ARG A 102 1.03 12.32 3.17
CA ARG A 102 0.63 13.34 4.15
C ARG A 102 -0.36 14.34 3.56
N ASP A 103 -0.17 14.76 2.32
CA ASP A 103 -1.08 15.70 1.65
C ASP A 103 -2.48 15.07 1.44
N LEU A 104 -2.55 13.78 1.06
CA LEU A 104 -3.82 13.06 0.93
C LEU A 104 -4.53 12.94 2.29
N LEU A 105 -3.79 12.61 3.35
CA LEU A 105 -4.36 12.47 4.69
C LEU A 105 -4.93 13.79 5.20
N ASN A 106 -4.22 14.90 4.99
CA ASN A 106 -4.74 16.23 5.26
C ASN A 106 -6.00 16.54 4.43
N HIS A 107 -6.00 16.21 3.14
CA HIS A 107 -7.18 16.40 2.30
C HIS A 107 -8.40 15.62 2.81
N VAL A 108 -8.22 14.35 3.20
CA VAL A 108 -9.28 13.51 3.77
C VAL A 108 -9.76 14.09 5.10
N ASN A 109 -8.83 14.48 5.97
CA ASN A 109 -9.09 15.07 7.28
C ASN A 109 -9.94 16.34 7.16
N ASP A 110 -9.56 17.28 6.30
CA ASP A 110 -10.25 18.55 6.12
C ASP A 110 -11.59 18.39 5.41
N ARG A 111 -11.64 17.58 4.34
CA ARG A 111 -12.86 17.42 3.54
C ARG A 111 -13.97 16.71 4.30
N TYR A 112 -13.64 15.67 5.07
CA TYR A 112 -14.63 14.79 5.69
C TYR A 112 -14.76 15.03 7.20
N ASN A 113 -14.41 16.23 7.67
CA ASN A 113 -14.60 16.69 9.04
C ASN A 113 -13.91 15.79 10.08
N HIS A 114 -12.61 15.61 9.93
CA HIS A 114 -11.72 14.90 10.86
C HIS A 114 -12.20 13.48 11.22
N PRO A 115 -12.45 12.60 10.23
CA PRO A 115 -12.91 11.25 10.49
C PRO A 115 -11.81 10.41 11.16
N ILE A 116 -12.19 9.29 11.75
CA ILE A 116 -11.24 8.23 12.07
C ILE A 116 -10.72 7.63 10.76
N ILE A 117 -9.41 7.45 10.63
CA ILE A 117 -8.77 6.90 9.43
C ILE A 117 -7.92 5.68 9.79
N TYR A 118 -8.01 4.64 8.95
CA TYR A 118 -7.08 3.51 8.92
C TYR A 118 -6.37 3.46 7.58
N ILE A 119 -5.05 3.28 7.60
CA ILE A 119 -4.28 3.02 6.38
C ILE A 119 -4.31 1.52 6.15
N LEU A 120 -5.17 1.06 5.26
CA LEU A 120 -5.39 -0.37 5.05
C LEU A 120 -4.34 -1.00 4.15
N GLU A 121 -3.73 -0.20 3.27
CA GLU A 121 -2.59 -0.62 2.46
C GLU A 121 -1.65 0.55 2.16
N ASN A 122 -0.35 0.26 2.27
CA ASN A 122 0.74 1.08 1.76
C ASN A 122 1.96 0.18 1.54
N GLY A 123 2.64 0.31 0.41
CA GLY A 123 3.80 -0.52 0.10
C GLY A 123 4.34 -0.28 -1.31
N VAL A 124 5.35 -1.04 -1.70
CA VAL A 124 5.99 -0.87 -3.00
C VAL A 124 6.56 -2.19 -3.55
N SER A 125 6.48 -2.34 -4.87
CA SER A 125 7.25 -3.32 -5.61
C SER A 125 8.62 -2.75 -5.96
N CYS A 126 9.68 -3.51 -5.63
CA CYS A 126 11.04 -3.03 -5.80
C CYS A 126 11.60 -3.37 -7.18
N PRO A 127 12.22 -2.39 -7.87
CA PRO A 127 12.95 -2.67 -9.09
C PRO A 127 14.17 -3.54 -8.79
N ASN A 128 14.54 -4.42 -9.74
CA ASN A 128 15.74 -5.25 -9.70
C ASN A 128 15.81 -6.31 -8.58
N GLU A 129 14.68 -6.80 -8.05
CA GLU A 129 14.64 -8.03 -7.24
C GLU A 129 14.81 -9.29 -8.12
N ASN A 130 16.00 -9.48 -8.71
CA ASN A 130 16.26 -10.55 -9.68
C ASN A 130 16.67 -11.88 -9.02
N THR A 131 17.27 -11.80 -7.83
CA THR A 131 17.70 -12.96 -7.03
C THR A 131 17.03 -12.94 -5.65
N ALA A 132 17.13 -14.04 -4.91
CA ALA A 132 16.72 -14.04 -3.51
C ALA A 132 17.49 -12.97 -2.74
N GLU A 133 18.82 -12.94 -2.86
CA GLU A 133 19.68 -11.96 -2.20
C GLU A 133 19.25 -10.51 -2.49
N ASP A 134 18.94 -10.17 -3.75
CA ASP A 134 18.42 -8.84 -4.10
C ASP A 134 17.07 -8.55 -3.42
N ALA A 135 16.18 -9.54 -3.37
CA ALA A 135 14.86 -9.40 -2.77
C ALA A 135 14.90 -9.27 -1.24
N ILE A 136 15.88 -9.87 -0.59
CA ILE A 136 16.06 -9.82 0.87
C ILE A 136 16.74 -8.52 1.29
N ASN A 137 17.69 -8.05 0.49
CA ASN A 137 18.45 -6.83 0.69
C ASN A 137 17.75 -5.59 0.09
N ASP A 138 16.49 -5.40 0.45
CA ASP A 138 15.54 -4.51 -0.23
C ASP A 138 15.55 -3.04 0.24
N SER A 139 16.71 -2.39 0.15
CA SER A 139 16.88 -0.98 0.55
C SER A 139 15.86 -0.02 -0.06
N PHE A 140 15.43 -0.27 -1.31
CA PHE A 140 14.38 0.53 -1.95
C PHE A 140 13.04 0.47 -1.20
N ARG A 141 12.66 -0.71 -0.67
CA ARG A 141 11.46 -0.87 0.16
C ARG A 141 11.64 -0.23 1.52
N MET A 142 12.84 -0.35 2.10
CA MET A 142 13.18 0.31 3.36
C MET A 142 12.98 1.83 3.27
N ASP A 143 13.54 2.47 2.23
CA ASP A 143 13.40 3.91 1.98
C ASP A 143 11.94 4.31 1.78
N TYR A 144 11.18 3.51 1.02
CA TYR A 144 9.75 3.73 0.83
C TYR A 144 9.00 3.67 2.16
N LEU A 145 9.16 2.57 2.90
CA LEU A 145 8.46 2.31 4.15
C LEU A 145 8.77 3.41 5.16
N TYR A 146 10.05 3.66 5.43
CA TYR A 146 10.48 4.68 6.37
C TYR A 146 9.94 6.07 5.98
N GLY A 147 10.14 6.47 4.72
CA GLY A 147 9.68 7.77 4.25
C GLY A 147 8.17 7.97 4.40
N HIS A 148 7.37 6.97 4.05
CA HIS A 148 5.90 7.06 4.16
C HIS A 148 5.42 7.02 5.60
N VAL A 149 6.00 6.18 6.46
CA VAL A 149 5.60 6.11 7.87
C VAL A 149 6.01 7.38 8.62
N MET A 150 7.17 7.99 8.31
CA MET A 150 7.52 9.28 8.90
C MET A 150 6.55 10.39 8.45
N LYS A 151 6.10 10.40 7.19
CA LYS A 151 5.06 11.34 6.74
C LYS A 151 3.69 11.09 7.35
N LEU A 152 3.35 9.83 7.66
CA LEU A 152 2.17 9.49 8.44
C LEU A 152 2.28 10.02 9.89
N ALA A 153 3.44 9.82 10.52
CA ALA A 153 3.72 10.30 11.87
C ALA A 153 3.66 11.83 11.95
N GLU A 154 4.22 12.55 10.97
CA GLU A 154 4.06 13.99 10.84
C GLU A 154 2.59 14.41 10.72
N ALA A 155 1.78 13.70 9.94
CA ALA A 155 0.35 13.99 9.79
C ALA A 155 -0.42 13.83 11.11
N VAL A 156 -0.12 12.79 11.88
CA VAL A 156 -0.68 12.58 13.23
C VAL A 156 -0.20 13.68 14.17
N ARG A 157 1.11 13.94 14.20
CA ARG A 157 1.72 14.79 15.21
C ARG A 157 1.45 16.27 14.99
N PHE A 158 1.68 16.76 13.77
CA PHE A 158 1.64 18.19 13.47
C PHE A 158 0.30 18.62 12.90
N ASP A 159 -0.30 17.80 12.02
CA ASP A 159 -1.55 18.17 11.35
C ASP A 159 -2.80 17.66 12.08
N LYS A 160 -2.61 16.86 13.14
CA LYS A 160 -3.68 16.32 13.99
C LYS A 160 -4.66 15.43 13.22
N VAL A 161 -4.19 14.72 12.20
CA VAL A 161 -5.00 13.72 11.49
C VAL A 161 -5.27 12.54 12.42
N ASN A 162 -6.54 12.12 12.51
CA ASN A 162 -6.99 11.07 13.43
C ASN A 162 -6.77 9.65 12.84
N ILE A 163 -5.51 9.24 12.78
CA ILE A 163 -5.10 7.90 12.36
C ILE A 163 -5.25 6.90 13.52
N ARG A 164 -5.74 5.69 13.22
CA ARG A 164 -5.91 4.60 14.20
C ARG A 164 -5.19 3.31 13.86
N GLY A 165 -4.60 3.19 12.67
CA GLY A 165 -3.79 2.04 12.31
C GLY A 165 -3.14 2.19 10.96
N TYR A 166 -2.04 1.46 10.77
CA TYR A 166 -1.29 1.37 9.54
C TYR A 166 -0.98 -0.09 9.24
N PHE A 167 -1.32 -0.52 8.02
CA PHE A 167 -1.11 -1.87 7.53
C PHE A 167 -0.28 -1.81 6.25
N HIS A 168 0.89 -2.45 6.28
CA HIS A 168 1.76 -2.53 5.12
C HIS A 168 1.22 -3.57 4.11
N TRP A 169 1.20 -3.20 2.83
CA TRP A 169 1.01 -4.15 1.73
C TRP A 169 2.39 -4.57 1.21
N SER A 170 2.89 -5.75 1.54
CA SER A 170 2.18 -6.85 2.21
C SER A 170 3.08 -7.65 3.14
N LEU A 171 2.49 -8.57 3.91
CA LEU A 171 3.25 -9.44 4.78
C LEU A 171 4.21 -10.34 3.98
N LEU A 172 3.72 -10.96 2.90
CA LEU A 172 4.45 -11.93 2.08
C LEU A 172 4.40 -11.53 0.62
N ASP A 173 5.46 -11.86 -0.13
CA ASP A 173 5.36 -11.91 -1.59
C ASP A 173 4.21 -12.85 -1.99
N ASN A 174 3.32 -12.36 -2.85
CA ASN A 174 2.05 -13.02 -3.15
C ASN A 174 1.66 -12.84 -4.61
N PHE A 175 0.45 -13.29 -4.96
CA PHE A 175 -0.10 -13.18 -6.31
C PHE A 175 -0.67 -11.78 -6.56
N GLU A 176 0.06 -10.96 -7.31
CA GLU A 176 -0.29 -9.55 -7.62
C GLU A 176 -1.13 -9.47 -8.91
N TRP A 177 -2.33 -10.06 -8.86
CA TRP A 177 -3.36 -9.92 -9.89
C TRP A 177 -2.86 -10.23 -11.32
N ALA A 178 -2.85 -9.24 -12.20
CA ALA A 178 -2.43 -9.38 -13.60
C ALA A 178 -0.92 -9.56 -13.76
N ASP A 179 -0.12 -9.15 -12.76
CA ASP A 179 1.33 -9.29 -12.76
C ASP A 179 1.77 -10.67 -12.21
N GLY A 180 0.83 -11.46 -11.68
CA GLY A 180 1.10 -12.77 -11.08
C GLY A 180 2.13 -12.65 -9.96
N PHE A 181 3.11 -13.55 -9.93
CA PHE A 181 4.18 -13.56 -8.92
C PHE A 181 5.40 -12.69 -9.27
N SER A 182 5.34 -11.93 -10.37
CA SER A 182 6.48 -11.12 -10.84
C SER A 182 6.64 -9.80 -10.08
N SER A 183 5.55 -9.26 -9.53
CA SER A 183 5.54 -8.05 -8.70
C SER A 183 5.56 -8.44 -7.22
N ARG A 184 6.66 -8.14 -6.52
CA ARG A 184 6.87 -8.50 -5.12
C ARG A 184 6.66 -7.30 -4.20
N TYR A 185 5.64 -7.34 -3.35
CA TYR A 185 5.31 -6.29 -2.37
C TYR A 185 5.60 -6.72 -0.92
N GLY A 186 6.00 -7.97 -0.69
CA GLY A 186 6.13 -8.53 0.65
C GLY A 186 7.28 -7.89 1.43
N LEU A 187 7.08 -7.74 2.74
CA LEU A 187 8.13 -7.62 3.76
C LEU A 187 8.86 -8.96 3.98
N THR A 188 8.30 -10.05 3.46
CA THR A 188 8.85 -11.40 3.53
C THR A 188 8.97 -11.95 2.12
N TYR A 189 10.16 -12.38 1.75
CA TYR A 189 10.42 -13.09 0.51
C TYR A 189 9.76 -14.47 0.56
N VAL A 190 9.17 -14.88 -0.56
CA VAL A 190 8.66 -16.25 -0.76
C VAL A 190 9.40 -16.86 -1.94
N ASN A 191 10.06 -18.00 -1.69
CA ASN A 191 10.66 -18.81 -2.74
C ASN A 191 9.58 -19.66 -3.43
N PHE A 192 9.07 -19.18 -4.56
CA PHE A 192 8.02 -19.89 -5.30
C PHE A 192 8.49 -21.20 -5.94
N ASP A 193 9.81 -21.38 -6.10
CA ASP A 193 10.42 -22.55 -6.73
C ASP A 193 10.87 -23.61 -5.70
N GLN A 194 10.96 -23.25 -4.41
CA GLN A 194 11.42 -24.14 -3.34
C GLN A 194 10.46 -24.12 -2.15
N ASN A 195 9.49 -25.03 -2.15
CA ASN A 195 8.54 -25.31 -1.06
C ASN A 195 7.84 -24.07 -0.43
N LEU A 196 7.79 -22.96 -1.17
CA LEU A 196 7.28 -21.68 -0.66
C LEU A 196 8.03 -21.20 0.60
N THR A 197 9.32 -21.51 0.77
CA THR A 197 10.09 -21.06 1.95
C THR A 197 9.98 -19.55 2.13
N ARG A 198 9.79 -19.11 3.38
CA ARG A 198 9.61 -17.70 3.75
C ARG A 198 10.85 -17.19 4.46
N THR A 199 11.31 -16.02 4.05
CA THR A 199 12.36 -15.33 4.78
C THR A 199 12.11 -13.84 4.85
N ILE A 200 12.30 -13.27 6.04
CA ILE A 200 12.01 -11.86 6.33
C ILE A 200 13.04 -11.00 5.60
N LYS A 201 12.58 -10.00 4.85
CA LYS A 201 13.47 -9.04 4.17
C LYS A 201 13.95 -7.98 5.16
N LYS A 202 14.98 -7.20 4.81
CA LYS A 202 15.47 -6.10 5.65
C LYS A 202 14.37 -5.07 5.96
N SER A 203 13.47 -4.80 5.01
CA SER A 203 12.29 -3.98 5.26
C SER A 203 11.32 -4.56 6.30
N GLY A 204 11.25 -5.88 6.45
CA GLY A 204 10.44 -6.53 7.49
C GLY A 204 10.98 -6.28 8.90
N TYR A 205 12.31 -6.38 9.08
CA TYR A 205 12.95 -6.00 10.34
C TYR A 205 12.83 -4.50 10.63
N LEU A 206 13.02 -3.65 9.61
CA LEU A 206 12.79 -2.22 9.75
C LEU A 206 11.35 -1.92 10.20
N TYR A 207 10.36 -2.61 9.64
CA TYR A 207 8.97 -2.42 10.03
C TYR A 207 8.71 -2.77 11.49
N ARG A 208 9.27 -3.88 11.98
CA ARG A 208 9.26 -4.25 13.41
C ARG A 208 9.89 -3.15 14.26
N ASN A 209 11.08 -2.72 13.92
CA ASN A 209 11.85 -1.74 14.71
C ASN A 209 11.17 -0.35 14.73
N ILE A 210 10.50 0.05 13.64
CA ILE A 210 9.66 1.27 13.62
C ILE A 210 8.48 1.15 14.59
N ILE A 211 7.82 -0.01 14.64
CA ILE A 211 6.70 -0.25 15.57
C ILE A 211 7.21 -0.16 17.02
N ASP A 212 8.30 -0.86 17.33
CA ASP A 212 8.90 -0.85 18.67
C ASP A 212 9.29 0.58 19.09
N ALA A 213 9.89 1.36 18.18
CA ALA A 213 10.23 2.75 18.44
C ALA A 213 9.00 3.61 18.77
N PHE A 214 7.87 3.43 18.09
CA PHE A 214 6.63 4.15 18.41
C PHE A 214 5.94 3.68 19.69
N ASP A 215 6.17 2.44 20.11
CA ASP A 215 5.67 1.91 21.38
C ASP A 215 6.50 2.41 22.58
N GLU A 216 7.81 2.62 22.38
CA GLU A 216 8.74 2.98 23.46
C GLU A 216 9.04 4.48 23.56
N MET A 217 8.95 5.21 22.46
CA MET A 217 9.37 6.61 22.36
C MET A 217 8.21 7.54 22.02
N LYS A 218 8.41 8.85 22.23
CA LYS A 218 7.44 9.83 21.72
C LYS A 218 7.62 9.98 20.21
N ILE A 219 6.50 10.23 19.52
CA ILE A 219 6.49 10.43 18.07
C ILE A 219 7.49 11.49 17.59
N GLU A 220 7.74 12.55 18.37
CA GLU A 220 8.73 13.58 18.05
C GLU A 220 10.16 13.07 18.10
N ASP A 221 10.46 12.13 19.01
CA ASP A 221 11.79 11.55 19.13
C ASP A 221 12.03 10.53 18.01
N VAL A 222 11.00 9.74 17.65
CA VAL A 222 11.06 8.82 16.50
C VAL A 222 11.28 9.55 15.18
N LEU A 223 10.68 10.74 15.02
CA LEU A 223 10.83 11.55 13.80
C LEU A 223 12.27 12.09 13.57
N GLU A 224 13.14 12.00 14.58
CA GLU A 224 14.56 12.39 14.46
C GLU A 224 15.49 11.19 14.18
N LEU A 225 14.98 9.95 14.26
CA LEU A 225 15.75 8.75 13.98
C LEU A 225 15.92 8.55 12.47
N SER A 226 17.08 8.06 12.04
CA SER A 226 17.29 7.59 10.67
C SER A 226 17.05 6.08 10.55
N VAL A 227 17.09 5.55 9.32
CA VAL A 227 17.08 4.09 9.10
C VAL A 227 18.25 3.42 9.83
N ASP A 228 19.44 4.04 9.84
CA ASP A 228 20.62 3.49 10.50
C ASP A 228 20.48 3.46 12.04
N ASP A 229 19.70 4.39 12.62
CA ASP A 229 19.41 4.36 14.06
C ASP A 229 18.38 3.28 14.41
N LEU A 230 17.56 2.85 13.44
CA LEU A 230 16.51 1.86 13.58
C LEU A 230 16.95 0.44 13.22
N MET A 231 18.11 0.26 12.59
CA MET A 231 18.61 -1.04 12.14
C MET A 231 19.87 -1.42 12.91
N THR A 232 19.93 -2.64 13.41
CA THR A 232 21.13 -3.18 14.08
C THR A 232 21.96 -4.04 13.13
N GLN A 233 23.22 -4.31 13.49
CA GLN A 233 24.04 -5.25 12.71
C GLN A 233 23.41 -6.66 12.70
N ASP A 234 22.79 -7.08 13.80
CA ASP A 234 22.08 -8.36 13.88
C ASP A 234 20.92 -8.41 12.87
N ASP A 235 20.18 -7.31 12.67
CA ASP A 235 19.12 -7.23 11.64
C ASP A 235 19.67 -7.32 10.20
N TYR A 236 20.91 -6.92 10.00
CA TYR A 236 21.59 -7.08 8.71
C TYR A 236 22.11 -8.50 8.50
N ASP A 237 22.50 -9.18 9.58
CA ASP A 237 23.18 -10.49 9.58
C ASP A 237 22.19 -11.67 9.72
N GLU A 238 20.96 -11.48 10.23
CA GLU A 238 19.91 -12.53 10.41
C GLU A 238 19.55 -13.29 9.10
N ASN A 239 20.05 -12.83 7.98
CA ASN A 239 19.80 -13.33 6.64
C ASN A 239 21.08 -13.76 5.91
N ASP A 240 22.26 -13.84 6.53
CA ASP A 240 23.47 -14.28 5.82
C ASP A 240 23.64 -15.82 5.81
N ASP A 241 22.77 -16.57 6.50
CA ASP A 241 22.77 -18.04 6.59
C ASP A 241 21.89 -18.75 5.53
N TYR A 242 21.67 -18.15 4.34
CA TYR A 242 20.82 -18.77 3.28
C TYR A 242 21.33 -20.10 2.73
N ASP A 243 22.60 -20.44 2.97
CA ASP A 243 23.22 -21.63 2.38
C ASP A 243 22.94 -22.93 3.16
N ASP A 244 22.21 -22.92 4.28
CA ASP A 244 22.12 -24.08 5.20
C ASP A 244 20.74 -24.77 5.29
N TYR A 245 19.78 -24.42 4.43
CA TYR A 245 18.42 -25.00 4.46
C TYR A 245 18.17 -26.12 3.42
N ASP A 246 19.22 -26.77 2.92
CA ASP A 246 19.11 -27.89 1.96
C ASP A 246 18.92 -29.27 2.62
N ASP A 247 18.76 -29.37 3.95
CA ASP A 247 18.77 -30.67 4.66
C ASP A 247 17.40 -31.11 5.22
N TYR A 248 16.33 -30.98 4.40
CA TYR A 248 15.04 -31.61 4.67
C TYR A 248 14.58 -32.49 3.50
N ASP A 249 15.47 -33.35 3.01
CA ASP A 249 15.09 -34.57 2.28
C ASP A 249 14.98 -35.73 3.28
N ASP A 250 13.80 -35.87 3.91
CA ASP A 250 13.30 -37.15 4.44
C ASP A 250 11.88 -36.96 4.98
N PHE A 251 10.91 -36.83 4.08
CA PHE A 251 9.55 -37.27 4.36
C PHE A 251 9.30 -38.53 3.54
N ASP A 252 9.42 -39.68 4.21
CA ASP A 252 9.07 -41.00 3.68
C ASP A 252 7.68 -40.95 3.01
N GLU A 253 7.66 -41.08 1.68
CA GLU A 253 6.46 -41.28 0.86
C GLU A 253 5.87 -42.71 1.01
N ASP A 254 6.27 -43.48 2.02
CA ASP A 254 5.86 -44.86 2.25
C ASP A 254 4.71 -45.02 3.26
N SER A 255 3.70 -44.14 3.18
CA SER A 255 2.35 -44.49 3.67
C SER A 255 1.30 -44.25 2.59
N ALA A 256 1.53 -44.88 1.45
CA ALA A 256 0.49 -45.15 0.47
C ALA A 256 -0.69 -45.86 1.16
N PHE A 257 -1.88 -45.29 0.97
CA PHE A 257 -3.17 -45.89 1.26
C PHE A 257 -3.21 -47.30 0.68
N ALA A 258 -3.10 -48.31 1.55
CA ALA A 258 -3.45 -49.68 1.23
C ALA A 258 -4.94 -49.86 1.50
N ASP A 259 -5.68 -50.17 0.45
CA ASP A 259 -7.03 -50.72 0.46
C ASP A 259 -7.10 -51.92 1.41
N GLU A 260 -8.13 -51.96 2.26
CA GLU A 260 -8.71 -53.21 2.76
C GLU A 260 -10.25 -53.09 2.69
N ASP A 261 -10.78 -53.49 1.53
CA ASP A 261 -12.02 -54.25 1.47
C ASP A 261 -11.69 -55.69 1.94
N GLU A 262 -12.32 -56.17 3.03
CA GLU A 262 -12.82 -57.55 3.18
C GLU A 262 -13.57 -57.73 4.53
N ASP A 263 -14.86 -58.08 4.42
CA ASP A 263 -15.68 -58.98 5.24
C ASP A 263 -15.67 -58.94 6.79
N GLU A 264 -16.79 -58.45 7.38
CA GLU A 264 -17.75 -59.23 8.21
C GLU A 264 -19.04 -58.44 8.53
#